data_AF-E3BMB7-F1
#
_entry.id   AF-E3BMB7-F1
#
_cell.length_a   1.000
_cell.length_b   1.000
_cell.length_c   1.000
_cell.angle_alpha   90.00
_cell.angle_beta   90.00
_cell.angle_gamma   90.00
#
_symmetry.space_group_name_H-M   'P 1'
#
loop_
_entity.id
_entity.type
_entity.pdbx_description
1 polymer ?
#
loop_
_entity_poly.entity_id
_entity_poly.type
_entity_poly.pdbx_seq_one_letter_code
_entity_poly.pdbx_strand_id
1 'polypeptide(L)'
;EAVKILQRYTHDNPEDLIGWRLLSESNIHIGNEDEDLAARAELLALQADWNKAIQYYTKASQITELGSLKQARYDARIDELMVQRERFAAFQ
;
A
#
# COMPACT_ATOMS: atom_id res chain seq x y z
N GLU A 1 -2.54 17.79 -8.10
CA GLU A 1 -3.93 17.82 -7.58
C GLU A 1 -4.54 16.44 -7.37
N ALA A 2 -4.66 15.59 -8.40
CA ALA A 2 -5.30 14.27 -8.27
C ALA A 2 -4.79 13.40 -7.12
N VAL A 3 -3.46 13.25 -6.96
CA VAL A 3 -2.84 12.42 -5.90
C VAL A 3 -3.30 12.83 -4.50
N LYS A 4 -3.35 14.14 -4.17
CA LYS A 4 -3.77 14.59 -2.83
C LYS A 4 -5.24 14.25 -2.55
N ILE A 5 -6.11 14.43 -3.54
CA ILE A 5 -7.54 14.09 -3.43
C ILE A 5 -7.69 12.58 -3.24
N LEU A 6 -6.98 11.79 -4.04
CA LEU A 6 -7.04 10.34 -4.01
C LEU A 6 -6.46 9.76 -2.72
N GLN A 7 -5.35 10.31 -2.19
CA GLN A 7 -4.80 9.92 -0.88
C GLN A 7 -5.81 10.12 0.25
N ARG A 8 -6.54 11.25 0.24
CA ARG A 8 -7.60 11.48 1.21
C ARG A 8 -8.77 10.51 0.99
N TYR A 9 -9.19 10.32 -0.26
CA TYR A 9 -10.29 9.44 -0.60
C TYR A 9 -10.02 7.99 -0.18
N THR A 10 -8.83 7.45 -0.46
CA THR A 10 -8.45 6.08 -0.10
C THR A 10 -8.24 5.91 1.39
N HIS A 11 -7.85 6.98 2.10
CA HIS A 11 -7.85 6.98 3.56
C HIS A 11 -9.26 6.90 4.14
N ASP A 12 -10.20 7.69 3.60
CA ASP A 12 -11.59 7.71 4.05
C ASP A 12 -12.38 6.46 3.59
N ASN A 13 -11.96 5.82 2.50
CA ASN A 13 -12.60 4.66 1.87
C ASN A 13 -11.58 3.56 1.54
N PRO A 14 -10.98 2.91 2.56
CA PRO A 14 -9.86 1.98 2.37
C PRO A 14 -10.24 0.68 1.66
N GLU A 15 -11.53 0.31 1.63
CA GLU A 15 -12.02 -0.91 0.98
C GLU A 15 -12.32 -0.72 -0.52
N ASP A 16 -12.23 0.51 -1.04
CA ASP A 16 -12.52 0.79 -2.45
C ASP A 16 -11.31 0.55 -3.36
N LEU A 17 -11.37 -0.56 -4.10
CA LEU A 17 -10.37 -0.93 -5.11
C LEU A 17 -10.19 0.12 -6.23
N ILE A 18 -11.24 0.84 -6.61
CA ILE A 18 -11.15 1.84 -7.69
C ILE A 18 -10.31 3.02 -7.21
N GLY A 19 -10.50 3.46 -5.97
CA GLY A 19 -9.72 4.54 -5.36
C GLY A 19 -8.21 4.23 -5.38
N TRP A 20 -7.83 3.04 -4.92
CA TRP A 20 -6.43 2.61 -4.92
C TRP A 20 -5.83 2.47 -6.32
N ARG A 21 -6.61 1.99 -7.30
CA ARG A 21 -6.16 1.93 -8.70
C ARG A 21 -5.89 3.32 -9.27
N LEU A 22 -6.83 4.25 -9.09
CA LEU A 22 -6.66 5.63 -9.56
C LEU A 22 -5.48 6.33 -8.88
N LEU A 23 -5.24 6.02 -7.59
CA LEU A 23 -4.08 6.52 -6.85
C LEU A 23 -2.77 5.99 -7.44
N SER A 24 -2.68 4.69 -7.71
CA SER A 24 -1.53 4.07 -8.39
C SER A 24 -1.26 4.72 -9.76
N GLU A 25 -2.28 4.83 -10.61
CA GLU A 25 -2.16 5.48 -11.93
C GLU A 25 -1.68 6.93 -11.82
N SER A 26 -2.24 7.69 -10.87
CA SER A 26 -1.85 9.08 -10.63
C SER A 26 -0.41 9.20 -10.15
N ASN A 27 0.06 8.28 -9.30
CA ASN A 27 1.44 8.25 -8.82
C ASN A 27 2.43 7.90 -9.95
N ILE A 28 2.09 6.95 -10.82
CA ILE A 28 2.88 6.62 -12.02
C ILE A 28 3.04 7.85 -12.92
N HIS A 29 1.95 8.58 -13.17
CA HIS A 29 1.97 9.76 -14.02
C HIS A 29 2.91 10.87 -13.54
N ILE A 30 3.19 10.94 -12.23
CA ILE A 30 4.10 11.92 -11.64
C ILE A 30 5.46 11.34 -11.25
N GLY A 31 5.72 10.06 -11.55
CA GLY A 31 6.99 9.39 -11.24
C GLY A 31 7.21 9.07 -9.76
N ASN A 32 6.15 8.92 -8.97
CA ASN A 32 6.20 8.64 -7.53
C ASN A 32 6.15 7.13 -7.27
N GLU A 33 7.27 6.44 -7.52
CA GLU A 33 7.33 4.95 -7.55
C GLU A 33 6.98 4.30 -6.21
N ASP A 34 7.42 4.86 -5.07
CA ASP A 34 7.13 4.29 -3.75
C ASP A 34 5.63 4.27 -3.44
N GLU A 35 4.93 5.34 -3.83
CA GLU A 35 3.49 5.47 -3.57
C GLU A 35 2.64 4.71 -4.59
N ASP A 36 3.15 4.46 -5.80
CA ASP A 36 2.56 3.49 -6.73
C ASP A 36 2.63 2.07 -6.15
N LEU A 37 3.81 1.66 -5.67
CA LEU A 37 4.02 0.36 -5.05
C LEU A 37 3.10 0.18 -3.83
N ALA A 38 2.99 1.19 -2.97
CA ALA A 38 2.08 1.19 -1.83
C ALA A 38 0.61 1.06 -2.26
N ALA A 39 0.15 1.84 -3.24
CA ALA A 39 -1.23 1.77 -3.72
C ALA A 39 -1.56 0.40 -4.37
N ARG A 40 -0.61 -0.19 -5.10
CA ARG A 40 -0.74 -1.55 -5.64
C ARG A 40 -0.73 -2.62 -4.55
N ALA A 41 0.04 -2.41 -3.49
CA ALA A 41 0.04 -3.31 -2.33
C ALA A 41 -1.33 -3.34 -1.65
N GLU A 42 -2.01 -2.20 -1.53
CA GLU A 42 -3.39 -2.16 -0.99
C GLU A 42 -4.39 -2.93 -1.85
N LEU A 43 -4.30 -2.81 -3.18
CA LEU A 43 -5.13 -3.62 -4.10
C LEU A 43 -4.94 -5.12 -3.85
N LEU A 44 -3.70 -5.56 -3.68
CA LEU A 44 -3.36 -6.96 -3.41
C LEU A 44 -3.84 -7.41 -2.02
N ALA A 45 -3.72 -6.55 -1.01
CA ALA A 45 -4.19 -6.83 0.35
C ALA A 45 -5.71 -7.02 0.39
N LEU A 46 -6.46 -6.16 -0.29
CA LEU A 46 -7.92 -6.26 -0.42
C LEU A 46 -8.37 -7.54 -1.17
N GLN A 47 -7.50 -8.09 -2.01
CA GLN A 47 -7.71 -9.37 -2.70
C GLN A 47 -7.21 -10.59 -1.90
N ALA A 48 -6.83 -10.40 -0.64
CA ALA A 48 -6.22 -11.40 0.23
C ALA A 48 -4.87 -11.99 -0.28
N ASP A 49 -4.20 -11.31 -1.22
CA ASP A 49 -2.85 -11.64 -1.66
C ASP A 49 -1.80 -10.93 -0.78
N TRP A 50 -1.83 -11.20 0.53
CA TRP A 50 -0.98 -10.53 1.52
C TRP A 50 0.51 -10.73 1.26
N ASN A 51 0.91 -11.89 0.72
CA ASN A 51 2.31 -12.17 0.44
C ASN A 51 2.86 -11.22 -0.63
N LYS A 52 2.13 -10.98 -1.72
CA LYS A 52 2.55 -10.00 -2.72
C LYS A 52 2.40 -8.56 -2.22
N ALA A 53 1.35 -8.27 -1.46
CA ALA A 53 1.17 -6.95 -0.85
C ALA A 53 2.37 -6.57 0.03
N ILE A 54 2.82 -7.48 0.89
CA ILE A 54 4.01 -7.30 1.74
C ILE A 54 5.26 -7.08 0.86
N GLN A 55 5.46 -7.86 -0.20
CA GLN A 55 6.61 -7.67 -1.10
C GLN A 55 6.65 -6.27 -1.72
N TYR A 56 5.48 -5.74 -2.10
CA TYR A 56 5.37 -4.43 -2.71
C TYR A 56 5.66 -3.32 -1.70
N TYR A 57 5.12 -3.43 -0.49
CA TYR A 57 5.44 -2.49 0.60
C TYR A 57 6.91 -2.56 1.01
N THR A 58 7.52 -3.75 1.05
CA THR A 58 8.96 -3.88 1.32
C THR A 58 9.79 -3.16 0.26
N LYS A 59 9.44 -3.32 -1.02
CA LYS A 59 10.11 -2.58 -2.09
C LYS A 59 9.91 -1.07 -1.95
N ALA A 60 8.69 -0.61 -1.61
CA ALA A 60 8.39 0.80 -1.36
C ALA A 60 9.25 1.36 -0.21
N SER A 61 9.34 0.65 0.93
CA SER A 61 10.18 1.01 2.07
C SER A 61 11.66 1.12 1.71
N GLN A 62 12.17 0.18 0.90
CA GLN A 62 13.58 0.15 0.48
C GLN A 62 13.99 1.32 -0.42
N ILE A 63 13.07 1.85 -1.23
CA ILE A 63 13.37 2.96 -2.15
C ILE A 63 13.05 4.33 -1.55
N THR A 64 12.38 4.38 -0.40
CA THR A 64 12.19 5.63 0.36
C THR A 64 13.43 6.04 1.14
N GLU A 65 13.51 7.32 1.48
CA GLU A 65 14.56 7.86 2.33
C GLU A 65 14.58 7.15 3.70
N LEU A 66 15.77 6.66 4.07
CA LEU A 66 15.98 5.93 5.31
C LEU A 66 15.72 6.82 6.54
N GLY A 67 14.93 6.33 7.48
CA GLY A 67 14.51 7.06 8.68
C GLY A 67 13.39 8.06 8.42
N SER A 68 12.84 8.11 7.21
CA SER A 68 11.73 9.01 6.89
C SER A 68 10.40 8.52 7.50
N LEU A 69 9.48 9.46 7.71
CA LEU A 69 8.12 9.14 8.14
C LEU A 69 7.37 8.28 7.10
N LYS A 70 7.73 8.36 5.81
CA LYS A 70 7.13 7.48 4.78
C LYS A 70 7.54 6.04 4.98
N GLN A 71 8.85 5.80 5.17
CA GLN A 71 9.38 4.47 5.42
C GLN A 71 8.68 3.83 6.63
N ALA A 72 8.60 4.56 7.74
CA ALA A 72 7.93 4.09 8.95
C ALA A 72 6.44 3.72 8.73
N ARG A 73 5.73 4.41 7.83
CA ARG A 73 4.35 4.05 7.47
C ARG A 73 4.28 2.75 6.69
N TYR A 74 5.18 2.55 5.71
CA TYR A 74 5.23 1.31 4.95
C TYR A 74 5.59 0.12 5.85
N ASP A 75 6.55 0.30 6.76
CA ASP A 75 6.94 -0.72 7.72
C ASP A 75 5.77 -1.08 8.66
N ALA A 76 5.06 -0.07 9.22
CA ALA A 76 3.88 -0.32 10.04
C ALA A 76 2.77 -1.06 9.28
N ARG A 77 2.56 -0.73 8.00
CA ARG A 77 1.58 -1.43 7.17
C ARG A 77 1.99 -2.87 6.86
N ILE A 78 3.28 -3.13 6.67
CA ILE A 78 3.81 -4.50 6.55
C ILE A 78 3.45 -5.31 7.79
N ASP A 79 3.67 -4.77 8.98
CA ASP A 79 3.36 -5.45 10.26
C ASP A 79 1.86 -5.79 10.35
N GLU A 80 0.99 -4.86 9.98
CA GLU A 80 -0.46 -5.11 9.92
C GLU A 80 -0.82 -6.25 8.97
N LEU A 81 -0.25 -6.27 7.77
CA LEU A 81 -0.50 -7.32 6.77
C LEU A 81 0.04 -8.69 7.23
N MET A 82 1.16 -8.72 7.94
CA MET A 82 1.70 -9.97 8.52
C MET A 82 0.71 -10.57 9.53
N VAL A 83 0.16 -9.74 10.43
CA VAL A 83 -0.84 -10.18 11.41
C VAL A 83 -2.11 -10.68 10.72
N GLN A 84 -2.59 -9.99 9.69
CA GLN A 84 -3.77 -10.44 8.93
C GLN A 84 -3.54 -11.80 8.26
N ARG A 85 -2.38 -11.98 7.62
CA ARG A 85 -1.99 -13.25 6.99
C ARG A 85 -1.93 -14.40 8.00
N GLU A 86 -1.31 -14.17 9.16
CA GLU A 86 -1.19 -15.20 10.20
C GLU A 86 -2.55 -15.61 10.77
N ARG A 87 -3.44 -14.64 11.02
CA ARG A 87 -4.81 -14.92 11.46
C ARG A 87 -5.55 -15.79 10.45
N PHE A 88 -5.42 -15.49 9.16
CA PHE A 88 -6.05 -16.29 8.11
C PHE A 88 -5.46 -17.70 8.02
N ALA A 89 -4.13 -17.82 8.09
CA ALA A 89 -3.46 -19.13 8.08
C ALA A 89 -3.87 -20.02 9.26
N ALA A 90 -4.22 -19.43 10.41
CA ALA A 90 -4.73 -20.18 11.56
C ALA A 90 -6.13 -20.78 11.36
N PHE A 91 -6.87 -20.35 10.33
CA PHE A 91 -8.20 -20.88 9.98
C PHE A 91 -8.18 -21.86 8.80
N GLN A 92 -7.01 -22.12 8.19
CA GLN A 92 -6.81 -23.13 7.15
C GLN A 92 -6.37 -24.47 7.75
#